data_AF-A0A9D8L6H5-F1
#
_entry.id   AF-A0A9D8L6H5-F1
#
_cell.length_a   1.000
_cell.length_b   1.000
_cell.length_c   1.000
_cell.angle_alpha   90.00
_cell.angle_beta   90.00
_cell.angle_gamma   90.00
#
_symmetry.space_group_name_H-M   'P 1'
#
loop_
_entity.id
_entity.type
_entity.pdbx_description
1 polymer ?
#
loop_
_entity_poly.entity_id
_entity_poly.type
_entity_poly.pdbx_seq_one_letter_code
_entity_poly.pdbx_strand_id
1 'polypeptide(L)'
;AIAASATPMDVSVFKQMWIPFIAPGARRWAVEHVQSGQIASARFDAALPLAFFLERQKPRVSEEQMKLNMRLEDVAFTTFGALPPVRNASGNLVLAGSTFGIDVEKGEVPTNAGGVVNIDNGAFAVANAFLKGPEANIEVQLSGSAAGLGEIADSEPFHALSKRDLKPS
;
A
#
# COMPACT_ATOMS: atom_id res chain seq x y z
N ALA A 1 11.02 18.93 15.82
CA ALA A 1 11.15 17.56 15.30
C ALA A 1 10.11 16.68 16.00
N ILE A 2 9.58 15.70 15.30
CA ILE A 2 8.63 14.71 15.80
C ILE A 2 9.25 13.33 15.57
N ALA A 3 9.23 12.47 16.57
CA ALA A 3 9.61 11.08 16.44
C ALA A 3 8.51 10.22 17.06
N ALA A 4 8.18 9.11 16.41
CA ALA A 4 7.23 8.13 16.90
C ALA A 4 7.72 6.73 16.57
N SER A 5 7.47 5.78 17.47
CA SER A 5 7.78 4.37 17.25
C SER A 5 6.61 3.51 17.73
N ALA A 6 6.32 2.46 16.98
CA ALA A 6 5.36 1.43 17.34
C ALA A 6 6.10 0.12 17.66
N THR A 7 5.76 -0.46 18.80
CA THR A 7 6.00 -1.88 19.12
C THR A 7 4.89 -2.73 18.48
N PRO A 8 5.01 -4.07 18.43
CA PRO A 8 3.99 -4.92 17.82
C PRO A 8 2.57 -4.54 18.26
N MET A 9 1.71 -4.19 17.31
CA MET A 9 0.33 -3.76 17.56
C MET A 9 -0.59 -4.05 16.39
N ASP A 10 -1.88 -4.16 16.68
CA ASP A 10 -2.90 -4.33 15.65
C ASP A 10 -3.07 -3.06 14.81
N VAL A 11 -3.27 -3.23 13.50
CA VAL A 11 -3.52 -2.12 12.57
C VAL A 11 -4.72 -1.26 13.00
N SER A 12 -5.75 -1.84 13.62
CA SER A 12 -6.91 -1.09 14.12
C SER A 12 -6.53 -0.08 15.21
N VAL A 13 -5.58 -0.42 16.09
CA VAL A 13 -5.06 0.47 17.14
C VAL A 13 -4.27 1.59 16.49
N PHE A 14 -3.41 1.27 15.53
CA PHE A 14 -2.63 2.27 14.80
C PHE A 14 -3.52 3.30 14.07
N LYS A 15 -4.60 2.86 13.41
CA LYS A 15 -5.56 3.76 12.74
C LYS A 15 -6.20 4.79 13.69
N GLN A 16 -6.40 4.42 14.95
CA GLN A 16 -6.96 5.33 15.97
C GLN A 16 -5.94 6.37 16.42
N MET A 17 -4.67 6.00 16.52
CA MET A 17 -3.58 6.90 16.90
C MET A 17 -3.14 7.82 15.75
N TRP A 18 -3.41 7.44 14.50
CA TRP A 18 -3.05 8.22 13.33
C TRP A 18 -3.78 9.57 13.30
N ILE A 19 -3.03 10.64 13.58
CA ILE A 19 -3.51 12.02 13.60
C ILE A 19 -4.16 12.41 12.25
N PRO A 20 -5.41 12.89 12.21
CA PRO A 20 -6.19 13.04 10.98
C PRO A 20 -5.57 13.90 9.86
N PHE A 21 -4.75 14.90 10.21
CA PHE A 21 -4.14 15.81 9.23
C PHE A 21 -2.80 15.33 8.66
N ILE A 22 -2.23 14.24 9.18
CA ILE A 22 -1.01 13.65 8.63
C ILE A 22 -1.41 12.71 7.49
N ALA A 23 -1.02 13.05 6.26
CA ALA A 23 -1.34 12.29 5.05
C ALA A 23 -2.83 11.86 4.98
N PRO A 24 -3.78 12.82 4.98
CA PRO A 24 -5.21 12.53 5.17
C PRO A 24 -5.79 11.60 4.12
N GLY A 25 -5.27 11.63 2.88
CA GLY A 25 -5.66 10.70 1.81
C GLY A 25 -5.28 9.25 2.12
N ALA A 26 -4.01 9.02 2.48
CA ALA A 26 -3.51 7.70 2.86
C ALA A 26 -4.24 7.17 4.10
N ARG A 27 -4.49 8.03 5.10
CA ARG A 27 -5.26 7.66 6.29
C ARG A 27 -6.67 7.20 5.93
N ARG A 28 -7.40 7.95 5.09
CA ARG A 28 -8.75 7.56 4.66
C ARG A 28 -8.73 6.20 3.96
N TRP A 29 -7.82 6.04 3.00
CA TRP A 29 -7.66 4.77 2.29
C TRP A 29 -7.38 3.61 3.25
N ALA A 30 -6.43 3.78 4.18
CA ALA A 30 -6.09 2.74 5.15
C ALA A 30 -7.28 2.38 6.05
N VAL A 31 -8.02 3.39 6.54
CA VAL A 31 -9.23 3.18 7.35
C VAL A 31 -10.27 2.36 6.60
N GLU A 32 -10.52 2.68 5.34
CA GLU A 32 -11.54 2.07 4.49
C GLU A 32 -11.15 0.67 4.00
N HIS A 33 -9.91 0.48 3.58
CA HIS A 33 -9.52 -0.70 2.82
C HIS A 33 -8.69 -1.72 3.59
N VAL A 34 -7.96 -1.34 4.63
CA VAL A 34 -7.19 -2.30 5.43
C VAL A 34 -8.12 -2.89 6.49
N GLN A 35 -8.32 -4.19 6.51
CA GLN A 35 -9.34 -4.83 7.34
C GLN A 35 -8.76 -5.34 8.66
N SER A 36 -7.60 -5.99 8.59
CA SER A 36 -6.90 -6.58 9.74
C SER A 36 -5.40 -6.66 9.47
N GLY A 37 -4.63 -6.99 10.50
CA GLY A 37 -3.20 -7.24 10.40
C GLY A 37 -2.42 -6.66 11.57
N GLN A 38 -1.12 -6.92 11.58
CA GLN A 38 -0.21 -6.46 12.62
C GLN A 38 0.85 -5.52 12.04
N ILE A 39 1.15 -4.47 12.77
CA ILE A 39 2.35 -3.67 12.60
C ILE A 39 3.39 -4.27 13.55
N ALA A 40 4.35 -5.03 13.02
CA ALA A 40 5.38 -5.67 13.84
C ALA A 40 6.40 -4.63 14.34
N SER A 41 6.67 -3.60 13.53
CA SER A 41 7.47 -2.45 13.95
C SER A 41 7.13 -1.24 13.09
N ALA A 42 7.19 -0.05 13.67
CA ALA A 42 7.20 1.18 12.89
C ALA A 42 8.12 2.23 13.54
N ARG A 43 8.80 3.00 12.70
CA ARG A 43 9.60 4.15 13.12
C ARG A 43 9.34 5.31 12.16
N PHE A 44 8.89 6.42 12.71
CA PHE A 44 8.67 7.67 12.01
C PHE A 44 9.53 8.77 12.63
N ASP A 45 10.33 9.44 11.81
CA ASP A 45 11.14 10.59 12.20
C ASP A 45 10.84 11.73 11.23
N ALA A 46 10.55 12.93 11.75
CA ALA A 46 10.30 14.11 10.94
C ALA A 46 10.88 15.39 11.58
N ALA A 47 11.69 16.09 10.81
CA ALA A 47 12.27 17.39 11.12
C ALA A 47 11.99 18.38 9.98
N LEU A 48 10.71 18.74 9.86
CA LEU A 48 10.23 19.60 8.77
C LEU A 48 10.25 21.08 9.17
N PRO A 49 10.62 22.00 8.27
CA PRO A 49 10.54 23.43 8.51
C PRO A 49 9.08 23.90 8.57
N LEU A 50 8.80 25.00 9.26
CA LEU A 50 7.45 25.57 9.38
C LEU A 50 6.81 25.85 8.00
N ALA A 51 7.62 26.28 7.03
CA ALA A 51 7.24 26.49 5.63
C ALA A 51 6.51 25.28 5.03
N PHE A 52 6.89 24.05 5.42
CA PHE A 52 6.22 22.84 4.95
C PHE A 52 4.73 22.81 5.32
N PHE A 53 4.34 23.37 6.46
CA PHE A 53 2.94 23.36 6.91
C PHE A 53 2.15 24.55 6.37
N LEU A 54 2.80 25.71 6.19
CA LEU A 54 2.15 26.96 5.81
C LEU A 54 2.01 27.15 4.30
N GLU A 55 2.95 26.64 3.52
CA GLU A 55 2.98 26.87 2.07
C GLU A 55 2.07 25.90 1.31
N ARG A 56 1.45 26.43 0.24
CA ARG A 56 0.64 25.64 -0.70
C ARG A 56 1.51 24.69 -1.51
N GLN A 57 2.66 25.18 -1.98
CA GLN A 57 3.68 24.35 -2.61
C GLN A 57 4.60 23.83 -1.51
N LYS A 58 4.71 22.51 -1.38
CA LYS A 58 5.59 21.94 -0.35
C LYS A 58 7.05 22.13 -0.77
N PRO A 59 7.93 22.59 0.15
CA PRO A 59 9.36 22.62 -0.12
C PRO A 59 9.86 21.19 -0.33
N ARG A 60 11.02 21.06 -0.99
CA ARG A 60 11.68 19.76 -1.11
C ARG A 60 11.99 19.21 0.28
N VAL A 61 11.62 17.95 0.51
CA VAL A 61 11.90 17.23 1.75
C VAL A 61 12.97 16.19 1.46
N SER A 62 14.11 16.28 2.15
CA SER A 62 15.16 15.25 2.08
C SER A 62 14.79 14.03 2.92
N GLU A 63 15.47 12.91 2.67
CA GLU A 63 15.33 11.71 3.49
C GLU A 63 15.61 12.00 4.97
N GLU A 64 16.64 12.77 5.30
CA GLU A 64 16.98 13.14 6.68
C GLU A 64 15.87 13.93 7.39
N GLN A 65 15.08 14.69 6.62
CA GLN A 65 13.99 15.50 7.16
C GLN A 65 12.72 14.70 7.42
N MET A 66 12.53 13.56 6.74
CA MET A 66 11.37 12.71 6.96
C MET A 66 11.63 11.27 6.55
N LYS A 67 11.51 10.35 7.52
CA LYS A 67 11.62 8.90 7.30
C LYS A 67 10.47 8.17 7.97
N LEU A 68 9.91 7.18 7.27
CA LEU A 68 9.06 6.14 7.84
C LEU A 68 9.63 4.79 7.42
N ASN A 69 9.75 3.87 8.38
CA ASN A 69 9.93 2.45 8.10
C ASN A 69 8.88 1.70 8.89
N MET A 70 8.17 0.78 8.25
CA MET A 70 7.13 0.00 8.89
C MET A 70 7.11 -1.44 8.36
N ARG A 71 7.11 -2.40 9.28
CA ARG A 71 6.95 -3.82 9.00
C ARG A 71 5.51 -4.23 9.24
N LEU A 72 4.89 -4.82 8.22
CA LEU A 72 3.51 -5.29 8.22
C LEU A 72 3.47 -6.81 8.14
N GLU A 73 2.59 -7.42 8.93
CA GLU A 73 2.40 -8.88 8.99
C GLU A 73 0.92 -9.24 8.94
N ASP A 74 0.61 -10.29 8.17
CA ASP A 74 -0.72 -10.91 8.07
C ASP A 74 -1.84 -9.89 7.80
N VAL A 75 -1.56 -8.90 6.96
CA VAL A 75 -2.50 -7.84 6.60
C VAL A 75 -3.53 -8.37 5.62
N ALA A 76 -4.79 -8.03 5.87
CA ALA A 76 -5.87 -8.18 4.91
C ALA A 76 -6.34 -6.80 4.44
N PHE A 77 -6.48 -6.63 3.13
CA PHE A 77 -6.92 -5.37 2.55
C PHE A 77 -7.62 -5.56 1.20
N THR A 78 -8.51 -4.63 0.89
CA THR A 78 -9.07 -4.48 -0.46
C THR A 78 -8.24 -3.51 -1.27
N THR A 79 -8.15 -3.72 -2.58
CA THR A 79 -7.49 -2.77 -3.49
C THR A 79 -8.53 -1.86 -4.17
N PHE A 80 -8.10 -1.17 -5.22
CA PHE A 80 -8.97 -0.34 -6.06
C PHE A 80 -9.82 -1.20 -7.02
N GLY A 81 -10.95 -0.65 -7.47
CA GLY A 81 -11.80 -1.30 -8.47
C GLY A 81 -12.48 -2.57 -7.95
N ALA A 82 -12.66 -3.53 -8.85
CA ALA A 82 -13.30 -4.81 -8.56
C ALA A 82 -12.30 -5.93 -8.27
N LEU A 83 -11.04 -5.59 -7.99
CA LEU A 83 -10.00 -6.56 -7.66
C LEU A 83 -10.36 -7.33 -6.38
N PRO A 84 -10.13 -8.65 -6.33
CA PRO A 84 -10.41 -9.43 -5.14
C PRO A 84 -9.56 -8.97 -3.94
N PRO A 85 -10.04 -9.16 -2.70
CA PRO A 85 -9.29 -8.78 -1.51
C PRO A 85 -8.02 -9.61 -1.38
N VAL A 86 -6.96 -8.96 -0.88
CA VAL A 86 -5.71 -9.60 -0.50
C VAL A 86 -5.78 -9.95 0.99
N ARG A 87 -5.30 -11.14 1.36
CA ARG A 87 -5.14 -11.59 2.75
C ARG A 87 -3.75 -12.16 2.99
N ASN A 88 -3.39 -12.35 4.27
CA ASN A 88 -2.11 -12.91 4.70
C ASN A 88 -0.90 -12.18 4.11
N ALA A 89 -1.04 -10.87 3.85
CA ALA A 89 0.00 -10.10 3.21
C ALA A 89 1.03 -9.62 4.23
N SER A 90 2.31 -9.83 3.92
CA SER A 90 3.42 -9.29 4.70
C SER A 90 4.33 -8.47 3.81
N GLY A 91 4.87 -7.39 4.36
CA GLY A 91 5.70 -6.47 3.59
C GLY A 91 6.35 -5.39 4.42
N ASN A 92 7.08 -4.52 3.73
CA ASN A 92 7.72 -3.34 4.30
C ASN A 92 7.19 -2.10 3.61
N LEU A 93 6.94 -1.05 4.38
CA LEU A 93 6.55 0.26 3.88
C LEU A 93 7.62 1.27 4.27
N VAL A 94 8.05 2.06 3.29
CA VAL A 94 9.10 3.07 3.46
C VAL A 94 8.62 4.43 2.94
N LEU A 95 8.91 5.48 3.71
CA LEU A 95 8.87 6.87 3.25
C LEU A 95 10.26 7.46 3.44
N ALA A 96 10.84 7.99 2.38
CA ALA A 96 12.17 8.58 2.34
C ALA A 96 12.08 9.96 1.70
N GLY A 97 11.99 11.01 2.51
CA GLY A 97 11.73 12.37 2.04
C GLY A 97 10.35 12.45 1.36
N SER A 98 10.32 12.68 0.05
CA SER A 98 9.07 12.64 -0.72
C SER A 98 8.72 11.28 -1.33
N THR A 99 9.65 10.33 -1.35
CA THR A 99 9.48 9.03 -2.01
C THR A 99 8.81 8.05 -1.09
N PHE A 100 7.74 7.41 -1.55
CA PHE A 100 6.99 6.41 -0.81
C PHE A 100 7.06 5.06 -1.54
N GLY A 101 7.27 3.98 -0.79
CA GLY A 101 7.40 2.63 -1.31
C GLY A 101 6.73 1.59 -0.42
N ILE A 102 6.23 0.52 -1.02
CA ILE A 102 5.78 -0.69 -0.35
C ILE A 102 6.38 -1.89 -1.10
N ASP A 103 7.06 -2.74 -0.37
CA ASP A 103 7.51 -4.07 -0.83
C ASP A 103 6.62 -5.12 -0.18
N VAL A 104 5.99 -5.97 -1.00
CA VAL A 104 5.12 -7.07 -0.58
C VAL A 104 5.88 -8.37 -0.80
N GLU A 105 6.15 -9.08 0.28
CA GLU A 105 6.93 -10.33 0.26
C GLU A 105 6.06 -11.54 -0.01
N LYS A 106 4.81 -11.48 0.43
CA LYS A 106 3.81 -12.52 0.23
C LYS A 106 2.41 -11.94 0.34
N GLY A 107 1.44 -12.64 -0.23
CA GLY A 107 0.02 -12.41 -0.02
C GLY A 107 -0.82 -13.45 -0.75
N GLU A 108 -2.10 -13.52 -0.42
CA GLU A 108 -3.04 -14.47 -1.00
C GLU A 108 -4.27 -13.73 -1.52
N VAL A 109 -4.70 -14.10 -2.73
CA VAL A 109 -5.89 -13.56 -3.40
C VAL A 109 -6.85 -14.72 -3.67
N PRO A 110 -7.92 -14.88 -2.86
CA PRO A 110 -8.97 -15.85 -3.13
C PRO A 110 -9.69 -15.53 -4.44
N THR A 111 -10.00 -16.55 -5.22
CA THR A 111 -10.65 -16.39 -6.54
C THR A 111 -12.07 -16.94 -6.53
N ASN A 112 -12.96 -16.31 -7.29
CA ASN A 112 -14.33 -16.79 -7.46
C ASN A 112 -14.39 -18.10 -8.27
N ALA A 113 -13.41 -18.34 -9.15
CA ALA A 113 -13.22 -19.61 -9.84
C ALA A 113 -12.85 -20.78 -8.90
N GLY A 114 -12.60 -20.50 -7.62
CA GLY A 114 -12.11 -21.46 -6.64
C GLY A 114 -10.58 -21.52 -6.62
N GLY A 115 -10.03 -21.63 -5.40
CA GLY A 115 -8.58 -21.63 -5.18
C GLY A 115 -8.04 -20.28 -4.71
N VAL A 116 -6.71 -20.15 -4.77
CA VAL A 116 -5.95 -18.99 -4.31
C VAL A 116 -4.87 -18.69 -5.33
N VAL A 117 -4.73 -17.40 -5.69
CA VAL A 117 -3.55 -16.88 -6.37
C VAL A 117 -2.62 -16.30 -5.30
N ASN A 118 -1.35 -16.67 -5.35
CA ASN A 118 -0.33 -16.13 -4.46
C ASN A 118 0.30 -14.89 -5.08
N ILE A 119 0.58 -13.90 -4.25
CA ILE A 119 1.52 -12.82 -4.53
C ILE A 119 2.88 -13.31 -4.04
N ASP A 120 3.79 -13.60 -4.96
CA ASP A 120 5.14 -14.09 -4.64
C ASP A 120 6.12 -12.94 -4.38
N ASN A 121 5.86 -11.79 -5.00
CA ASN A 121 6.55 -10.53 -4.79
C ASN A 121 5.69 -9.38 -5.32
N GLY A 122 5.75 -8.21 -4.69
CA GLY A 122 5.13 -7.00 -5.20
C GLY A 122 5.88 -5.75 -4.79
N ALA A 123 5.83 -4.73 -5.63
CA ALA A 123 6.39 -3.42 -5.37
C ALA A 123 5.38 -2.34 -5.77
N PHE A 124 5.18 -1.36 -4.89
CA PHE A 124 4.43 -0.13 -5.16
C PHE A 124 5.34 1.06 -4.87
N ALA A 125 5.46 2.00 -5.79
CA ALA A 125 6.33 3.16 -5.62
C ALA A 125 5.69 4.46 -6.12
N VAL A 126 5.84 5.52 -5.33
CA VAL A 126 5.45 6.89 -5.65
C VAL A 126 6.66 7.80 -5.46
N ALA A 127 7.12 8.44 -6.53
CA ALA A 127 8.32 9.28 -6.50
C ALA A 127 8.15 10.56 -5.66
N ASN A 128 6.92 11.10 -5.60
CA ASN A 128 6.61 12.26 -4.78
C ASN A 128 5.19 12.20 -4.21
N ALA A 129 5.07 11.76 -2.96
CA ALA A 129 3.80 11.59 -2.25
C ALA A 129 3.10 12.92 -1.88
N PHE A 130 3.74 14.08 -2.10
CA PHE A 130 3.16 15.39 -1.83
C PHE A 130 2.41 16.00 -3.02
N LEU A 131 2.53 15.41 -4.22
CA LEU A 131 1.79 15.86 -5.38
C LEU A 131 0.30 15.53 -5.24
N LYS A 132 -0.55 16.37 -5.85
CA LYS A 132 -1.97 16.05 -5.96
C LYS A 132 -2.16 15.03 -7.09
N GLY A 133 -2.56 13.81 -6.74
CA GLY A 133 -2.71 12.71 -7.70
C GLY A 133 -1.36 12.24 -8.25
N PRO A 134 -0.44 11.77 -7.38
CA PRO A 134 0.87 11.33 -7.83
C PRO A 134 0.73 10.07 -8.70
N GLU A 135 1.57 9.96 -9.71
CA GLU A 135 1.72 8.72 -10.46
C GLU A 135 2.39 7.66 -9.57
N ALA A 136 1.88 6.44 -9.66
CA ALA A 136 2.38 5.29 -8.92
C ALA A 136 2.79 4.19 -9.89
N ASN A 137 3.92 3.55 -9.62
CA ASN A 137 4.36 2.35 -10.32
C ASN A 137 3.99 1.13 -9.46
N ILE A 138 3.45 0.10 -10.12
CA ILE A 138 3.05 -1.14 -9.48
C ILE A 138 3.64 -2.29 -10.29
N GLU A 139 4.36 -3.19 -9.61
CA GLU A 139 4.87 -4.44 -10.16
C GLU A 139 4.46 -5.57 -9.22
N VAL A 140 3.93 -6.67 -9.76
CA VAL A 140 3.51 -7.83 -8.95
C VAL A 140 3.84 -9.11 -9.69
N GLN A 141 4.40 -10.07 -8.98
CA GLN A 141 4.64 -11.43 -9.41
C GLN A 141 3.58 -12.32 -8.75
N LEU A 142 2.82 -13.03 -9.59
CA LEU A 142 1.69 -13.85 -9.17
C LEU A 142 1.88 -15.30 -9.60
N SER A 143 1.46 -16.24 -8.76
CA SER A 143 1.39 -17.66 -9.08
C SER A 143 0.04 -18.27 -8.71
N GLY A 144 -0.48 -19.17 -9.54
CA GLY A 144 -1.78 -19.79 -9.30
C GLY A 144 -2.32 -20.53 -10.52
N SER A 145 -3.58 -20.96 -10.44
CA SER A 145 -4.26 -21.56 -11.58
C SER A 145 -4.45 -20.54 -12.71
N ALA A 146 -4.46 -21.01 -13.96
CA ALA A 146 -4.71 -20.15 -15.11
C ALA A 146 -6.07 -19.41 -15.01
N ALA A 147 -7.10 -20.08 -14.50
CA ALA A 147 -8.41 -19.49 -14.25
C ALA A 147 -8.33 -18.35 -13.22
N GLY A 148 -7.63 -18.55 -12.10
CA GLY A 148 -7.47 -17.54 -11.07
C GLY A 148 -6.64 -16.33 -11.52
N LEU A 149 -5.54 -16.57 -12.24
CA LEU A 149 -4.75 -15.50 -12.84
C LEU A 149 -5.55 -14.71 -13.89
N GLY A 150 -6.38 -15.40 -14.68
CA GLY A 150 -7.29 -14.79 -15.66
C GLY A 150 -8.34 -13.89 -14.99
N GLU A 151 -8.93 -14.33 -13.88
CA GLU A 151 -9.90 -13.55 -13.11
C GLU A 151 -9.30 -12.21 -12.61
N ILE A 152 -8.09 -12.25 -12.05
CA ILE A 152 -7.38 -11.04 -11.60
C ILE A 152 -7.03 -10.13 -12.78
N ALA A 153 -6.57 -10.71 -13.89
CA ALA A 153 -6.19 -9.95 -15.08
C ALA A 153 -7.38 -9.24 -15.76
N ASP A 154 -8.59 -9.81 -15.65
CA ASP A 154 -9.81 -9.22 -16.25
C ASP A 154 -10.57 -8.28 -15.30
N SER A 155 -10.22 -8.30 -14.02
CA SER A 155 -10.81 -7.42 -13.01
C SER A 155 -10.62 -5.95 -13.36
N GLU A 156 -11.62 -5.11 -13.07
CA GLU A 156 -11.46 -3.66 -13.13
C GLU A 156 -10.35 -3.20 -12.18
N PRO A 157 -9.39 -2.38 -12.63
CA PRO A 157 -9.39 -1.57 -13.86
C PRO A 157 -8.57 -2.15 -15.03
N PHE A 158 -8.01 -3.36 -14.90
CA PHE A 158 -7.01 -3.87 -15.85
C PHE A 158 -7.64 -4.30 -17.18
N HIS A 159 -8.73 -5.07 -17.14
CA HIS A 159 -9.44 -5.56 -18.32
C HIS A 159 -8.50 -6.13 -19.39
N ALA A 160 -7.48 -6.90 -18.96
CA ALA A 160 -6.40 -7.30 -19.84
C ALA A 160 -6.84 -8.38 -20.85
N LEU A 161 -7.90 -9.14 -20.55
CA LEU A 161 -8.44 -10.18 -21.44
C LEU A 161 -9.38 -9.61 -22.50
N SER A 162 -10.24 -8.66 -22.13
CA SER A 162 -11.13 -7.98 -23.08
C SER A 162 -10.38 -7.14 -24.13
N LYS A 163 -9.17 -6.66 -23.82
CA LYS A 163 -8.28 -6.00 -24.80
C LYS A 163 -7.62 -6.96 -25.79
N ARG A 164 -7.71 -8.28 -25.60
CA ARG A 164 -6.97 -9.28 -26.38
C ARG A 164 -7.85 -10.36 -27.06
N ASP A 165 -9.17 -10.27 -27.02
CA ASP A 165 -10.10 -11.29 -27.58
C ASP A 165 -9.83 -12.73 -27.06
N LEU A 166 -9.30 -12.87 -25.84
CA LEU A 166 -9.03 -14.18 -25.24
C LEU A 166 -10.16 -14.57 -24.28
N LYS A 167 -10.91 -15.63 -24.64
CA LYS A 167 -11.89 -16.24 -23.73
C LYS A 167 -11.17 -17.18 -22.76
N PRO A 168 -11.38 -17.06 -21.44
CA PRO A 168 -10.94 -18.08 -20.50
C PRO A 168 -11.69 -19.38 -20.78
N SER A 169 -10.95 -20.47 -21.00
CA SER A 169 -11.47 -21.83 -21.20
C SER A 169 -11.66 -22.56 -19.89
#